data_AF-A0A661L1R5-F1
#
_entry.id   AF-A0A661L1R5-F1
#
_cell.length_a   1.000
_cell.length_b   1.000
_cell.length_c   1.000
_cell.angle_alpha   90.00
_cell.angle_beta   90.00
_cell.angle_gamma   90.00
#
_symmetry.space_group_name_H-M   'P 1'
#
loop_
_entity.id
_entity.type
_entity.pdbx_description
1 polymer ?
#
loop_
_entity_poly.entity_id
_entity_poly.type
_entity_poly.pdbx_seq_one_letter_code
_entity_poly.pdbx_strand_id
1 'polypeptide(L)'
;VDILLCLLALMTGIWAILALGFHTLSTRGMMVLLLAMGGIAGGFATNLWALVRETTSDSILGLTSGLLNPFPLLGPAILQGWTGAIVNRVDRVNGIYPPAAYKNAFTVCLIFVISCLILCAVFRKMLPKKN
;
A
#
# COMPACT_ATOMS: atom_id res chain seq x y z
N VAL A 1 -15.06 -2.97 7.59
CA VAL A 1 -14.70 -2.53 6.22
C VAL A 1 -14.42 -1.03 6.15
N ASP A 2 -15.20 -0.19 6.85
CA ASP A 2 -15.00 1.27 6.85
C ASP A 2 -13.62 1.72 7.37
N ILE A 3 -13.10 1.03 8.39
CA ILE A 3 -11.73 1.26 8.89
C ILE A 3 -10.69 0.96 7.79
N LEU A 4 -10.89 -0.12 7.02
CA LEU A 4 -9.99 -0.49 5.92
C LEU A 4 -9.97 0.57 4.81
N LEU A 5 -11.15 1.11 4.48
CA LEU A 5 -11.32 2.23 3.54
C LEU A 5 -10.63 3.50 4.06
N CYS A 6 -10.80 3.82 5.34
CA CYS A 6 -10.13 4.96 5.97
C CYS A 6 -8.61 4.82 5.89
N LEU A 7 -8.06 3.65 6.26
CA LEU A 7 -6.64 3.36 6.18
C LEU A 7 -6.10 3.44 4.75
N LEU A 8 -6.82 2.91 3.76
CA LEU A 8 -6.45 3.02 2.34
C LEU A 8 -6.49 4.47 1.85
N ALA A 9 -7.47 5.27 2.29
CA ALA A 9 -7.57 6.68 1.94
C ALA A 9 -6.40 7.48 2.54
N LEU A 10 -6.04 7.24 3.80
CA LEU A 10 -4.86 7.84 4.44
C LEU A 10 -3.57 7.42 3.73
N MET A 11 -3.45 6.13 3.36
CA MET A 11 -2.30 5.63 2.62
C MET A 11 -2.19 6.29 1.23
N THR A 12 -3.33 6.48 0.55
CA THR A 12 -3.40 7.22 -0.72
C THR A 12 -2.92 8.66 -0.56
N GLY A 13 -3.34 9.34 0.52
CA GLY A 13 -2.89 10.69 0.85
C GLY A 13 -1.38 10.79 1.03
N ILE A 14 -0.77 9.84 1.75
CA ILE A 14 0.69 9.79 1.93
C ILE A 14 1.40 9.60 0.59
N TRP A 15 0.94 8.66 -0.24
CA TRP A 15 1.52 8.44 -1.56
C TRP A 15 1.34 9.65 -2.49
N ALA A 16 0.24 10.39 -2.38
CA ALA A 16 0.02 11.63 -3.12
C ALA A 16 1.00 12.73 -2.69
N ILE A 17 1.25 12.87 -1.39
CA ILE A 17 2.26 13.80 -0.85
C ILE A 17 3.66 13.41 -1.36
N LEU A 18 4.00 12.12 -1.38
CA LEU A 18 5.29 11.66 -1.90
C LEU A 18 5.43 11.86 -3.42
N ALA A 19 4.37 11.63 -4.20
CA ALA A 19 4.43 11.77 -5.66
C ALA A 19 4.44 13.24 -6.13
N LEU A 20 3.66 14.11 -5.49
CA LEU A 20 3.46 15.51 -5.91
C LEU A 20 4.30 16.50 -5.10
N GLY A 21 4.53 16.23 -3.82
CA GLY A 21 5.19 17.12 -2.87
C GLY A 21 6.66 16.82 -2.62
N PHE A 22 7.30 15.89 -3.34
CA PHE A 22 8.67 15.44 -3.02
C PHE A 22 9.71 16.57 -2.90
N HIS A 23 9.52 17.69 -3.61
CA HIS A 23 10.43 18.83 -3.60
C HIS A 23 10.30 19.70 -2.33
N THR A 24 9.18 19.65 -1.62
CA THR A 24 8.92 20.48 -0.43
C THR A 24 9.17 19.74 0.89
N LEU A 25 9.45 18.45 0.83
CA LEU A 25 9.67 17.61 2.01
C LEU A 25 11.10 17.75 2.55
N SER A 26 11.22 18.33 3.74
CA SER A 26 12.43 18.26 4.56
C SER A 26 12.65 16.84 5.10
N THR A 27 13.89 16.50 5.48
CA THR A 27 14.27 15.22 6.11
C THR A 27 13.38 14.86 7.30
N ARG A 28 13.01 15.84 8.14
CA ARG A 28 12.10 15.62 9.27
C ARG A 28 10.69 15.24 8.82
N GLY A 29 10.20 15.87 7.74
CA GLY A 29 8.90 15.55 7.14
C GLY A 29 8.87 14.12 6.57
N MET A 30 9.95 13.70 5.90
CA MET A 30 10.12 12.32 5.43
C MET A 30 10.05 11.30 6.57
N MET A 31 10.72 11.55 7.70
CA MET A 31 10.69 10.64 8.85
C MET A 31 9.27 10.47 9.41
N VAL A 32 8.54 11.57 9.59
CA VAL A 32 7.17 11.53 10.10
C VAL A 32 6.24 10.80 9.12
N LEU A 33 6.37 11.06 7.82
CA LEU A 33 5.56 10.40 6.79
C LEU A 33 5.82 8.89 6.74
N LEU A 34 7.08 8.46 6.80
CA LEU A 34 7.43 7.04 6.80
C LEU A 34 6.96 6.33 8.08
N LEU A 35 7.04 7.02 9.23
CA LEU A 35 6.48 6.50 10.48
C LEU A 35 4.96 6.32 10.39
N ALA A 36 4.25 7.33 9.89
CA ALA A 36 2.80 7.25 9.68
C ALA A 36 2.42 6.14 8.69
N MET A 37 3.18 6.01 7.59
CA MET A 37 3.02 4.94 6.61
C MET A 37 3.18 3.55 7.23
N GLY A 38 4.19 3.36 8.09
CA GLY A 38 4.40 2.11 8.82
C GLY A 38 3.21 1.77 9.73
N GLY A 39 2.71 2.76 10.48
CA GLY A 39 1.54 2.59 11.35
C GLY A 39 0.27 2.23 10.57
N ILE A 40 0.00 2.92 9.46
CA ILE A 40 -1.16 2.66 8.60
C ILE A 40 -1.06 1.28 7.94
N ALA A 41 0.12 0.90 7.44
CA ALA A 41 0.33 -0.42 6.84
C ALA A 41 0.14 -1.55 7.86
N GLY A 42 0.66 -1.38 9.08
CA GLY A 42 0.45 -2.32 10.18
C GLY A 42 -1.03 -2.44 10.57
N GLY A 43 -1.73 -1.30 10.69
CA GLY A 43 -3.17 -1.26 10.95
C GLY A 43 -3.99 -1.90 9.83
N PHE A 44 -3.58 -1.73 8.57
CA PHE A 44 -4.26 -2.34 7.43
C PHE A 44 -4.14 -3.87 7.46
N ALA A 45 -2.95 -4.40 7.69
CA ALA A 45 -2.71 -5.85 7.74
C ALA A 45 -3.53 -6.53 8.84
N THR A 46 -3.56 -5.95 10.04
CA THR A 46 -4.32 -6.50 11.18
C THR A 46 -5.82 -6.46 10.95
N ASN A 47 -6.36 -5.36 10.43
CA ASN A 47 -7.79 -5.24 10.13
C ASN A 47 -8.22 -6.13 8.95
N LEU A 48 -7.37 -6.29 7.93
CA LEU A 48 -7.65 -7.20 6.82
C LEU A 48 -7.73 -8.64 7.31
N TRP A 49 -6.81 -9.05 8.19
CA TRP A 49 -6.85 -10.39 8.79
C TRP A 49 -8.07 -10.61 9.67
N ALA A 50 -8.46 -9.61 10.48
CA ALA A 50 -9.69 -9.66 11.26
C ALA A 50 -10.92 -9.86 10.36
N LEU A 51 -11.02 -9.11 9.26
CA LEU A 51 -12.11 -9.22 8.30
C LEU A 51 -12.17 -10.62 7.65
N VAL A 52 -11.02 -11.18 7.27
CA VAL A 52 -10.96 -12.53 6.71
C VAL A 52 -11.47 -13.56 7.71
N ARG A 53 -11.06 -13.47 8.98
CA ARG A 53 -11.55 -14.37 10.04
C ARG A 53 -13.04 -14.22 10.32
N GLU A 54 -13.58 -13.02 10.26
CA GLU A 54 -15.01 -12.78 10.51
C GLU A 54 -15.92 -13.22 9.36
N THR A 55 -15.42 -13.17 8.12
CA THR A 55 -16.20 -13.47 6.91
C THR A 55 -16.07 -14.90 6.41
N THR A 56 -15.03 -15.62 6.83
CA THR A 56 -14.73 -16.98 6.40
C THR A 56 -15.18 -17.99 7.46
N SER A 57 -15.84 -19.08 7.05
CA SER A 57 -16.21 -20.14 8.00
C SER A 57 -14.98 -20.93 8.46
N ASP A 58 -15.02 -21.41 9.70
CA ASP A 58 -13.89 -22.11 10.35
C ASP A 58 -13.40 -23.33 9.55
N SER A 59 -14.31 -23.99 8.82
CA SER A 59 -14.01 -25.16 8.00
C SER A 59 -13.03 -24.86 6.84
N ILE A 60 -13.12 -23.67 6.23
CA ILE A 60 -12.25 -23.27 5.10
C ILE A 60 -11.21 -22.22 5.48
N LEU A 61 -11.19 -21.75 6.74
CA LEU A 61 -10.30 -20.68 7.19
C LEU A 61 -8.82 -21.02 6.99
N GLY A 62 -8.43 -22.28 7.23
CA GLY A 62 -7.05 -22.75 6.99
C GLY A 62 -6.65 -22.66 5.51
N LEU A 63 -7.55 -23.03 4.60
CA LEU A 63 -7.33 -22.96 3.16
C LEU A 63 -7.25 -21.49 2.70
N THR A 64 -8.20 -20.65 3.13
CA THR A 64 -8.22 -19.22 2.80
C THR A 64 -6.97 -18.51 3.32
N SER A 65 -6.53 -18.83 4.55
CA SER A 65 -5.29 -18.30 5.12
C SER A 65 -4.06 -18.75 4.34
N GLY A 66 -3.97 -20.04 4.01
CA GLY A 66 -2.87 -20.60 3.22
C GLY A 66 -2.77 -19.98 1.83
N LEU A 67 -3.89 -19.67 1.19
CA LEU A 67 -3.94 -18.96 -0.09
C LEU A 67 -3.55 -17.49 0.03
N LEU A 68 -3.93 -16.81 1.12
CA LEU A 68 -3.65 -15.39 1.31
C LEU A 68 -2.21 -15.09 1.76
N ASN A 69 -1.57 -15.99 2.50
CA ASN A 69 -0.26 -15.78 3.13
C ASN A 69 0.92 -15.52 2.16
N PRO A 70 0.94 -16.08 0.93
CA PRO A 70 1.99 -15.75 -0.05
C PRO A 70 1.90 -14.33 -0.60
N PHE A 71 0.71 -13.71 -0.62
CA PHE A 71 0.52 -12.40 -1.25
C PHE A 71 1.29 -11.26 -0.58
N PRO A 72 1.39 -11.19 0.76
CA PRO A 72 2.31 -10.27 1.44
C PRO A 72 3.78 -10.39 1.01
N LEU A 73 4.22 -11.53 0.48
CA LEU A 73 5.58 -11.73 -0.02
C LEU A 73 5.68 -11.47 -1.53
N LEU A 74 4.72 -11.98 -2.30
CA LEU A 74 4.65 -11.81 -3.76
C LEU A 74 4.47 -10.35 -4.17
N GLY A 75 3.62 -9.61 -3.45
CA GLY A 75 3.35 -8.19 -3.75
C GLY A 75 4.63 -7.35 -3.74
N PRO A 76 5.40 -7.34 -2.63
CA PRO A 76 6.69 -6.66 -2.58
C PRO A 76 7.69 -7.21 -3.60
N ALA A 77 7.75 -8.52 -3.85
CA ALA A 77 8.68 -9.09 -4.84
C ALA A 77 8.45 -8.51 -6.26
N ILE A 78 7.20 -8.42 -6.68
CA ILE A 78 6.82 -7.85 -7.99
C ILE A 78 7.04 -6.33 -8.00
N LEU A 79 6.50 -5.64 -6.99
CA LEU A 79 6.55 -4.17 -6.94
C LEU A 79 7.97 -3.64 -6.76
N GLN A 80 8.84 -4.32 -5.99
CA GLN A 80 10.25 -3.95 -5.86
C GLN A 80 10.99 -4.09 -7.19
N GLY A 81 10.73 -5.16 -7.96
CA GLY A 81 11.32 -5.32 -9.29
C GLY A 81 10.88 -4.21 -10.25
N TRP A 82 9.59 -3.89 -10.29
CA TRP A 82 9.05 -2.84 -11.16
C TRP A 82 9.50 -1.43 -10.76
N THR A 83 9.37 -1.07 -9.48
CA THR A 83 9.81 0.23 -8.99
C THR A 83 11.32 0.40 -9.13
N GLY A 84 12.10 -0.64 -8.87
CA GLY A 84 13.55 -0.66 -9.11
C GLY A 84 13.90 -0.43 -10.58
N ALA A 85 13.21 -1.10 -11.51
CA ALA A 85 13.40 -0.88 -12.94
C ALA A 85 13.03 0.55 -13.38
N ILE A 86 12.02 1.16 -12.77
CA ILE A 86 11.63 2.56 -13.04
C ILE A 86 12.72 3.53 -12.55
N VAL A 87 13.20 3.35 -11.32
CA VAL A 87 14.25 4.20 -10.73
C VAL A 87 15.57 4.08 -11.52
N ASN A 88 15.89 2.88 -12.03
CA ASN A 88 17.10 2.64 -12.82
C ASN A 88 17.08 3.29 -14.22
N ARG A 89 15.96 3.89 -14.66
CA ARG A 89 15.90 4.67 -15.90
C ARG A 89 16.48 6.07 -15.77
N VAL A 90 16.71 6.53 -14.54
CA VAL A 90 17.34 7.83 -14.27
C VAL A 90 18.77 7.58 -13.85
N ASP A 91 19.71 8.27 -14.51
CA ASP A 91 21.12 8.15 -14.19
C ASP A 91 21.42 8.57 -12.76
N ARG A 92 22.38 7.86 -12.15
CA ARG A 92 22.85 8.16 -10.80
C ARG A 92 23.75 9.38 -10.82
N VAL A 93 23.54 10.30 -9.89
CA VAL A 93 24.42 11.45 -9.67
C VAL A 93 25.29 11.11 -8.47
N ASN A 94 26.62 11.04 -8.64
CA ASN A 94 27.56 10.62 -7.60
C ASN A 94 27.26 9.22 -7.00
N GLY A 95 26.78 8.28 -7.81
CA GLY A 95 26.44 6.93 -7.37
C GLY A 95 25.13 6.81 -6.59
N ILE A 96 24.41 7.92 -6.37
CA ILE A 96 23.13 7.97 -5.64
C ILE A 96 22.01 8.35 -6.62
N TYR A 97 20.84 7.74 -6.47
CA TYR A 97 19.68 8.13 -7.24
C TYR A 97 19.15 9.49 -6.76
N PRO A 98 19.00 10.48 -7.67
CA PRO A 98 18.42 11.76 -7.29
C PRO A 98 16.95 11.57 -6.87
N PRO A 99 16.39 12.44 -5.99
CA PRO A 99 14.99 12.36 -5.57
C PRO A 99 14.00 12.33 -6.75
N ALA A 100 14.35 12.98 -7.86
CA ALA A 100 13.56 12.98 -9.09
C ALA A 100 13.38 11.57 -9.71
N ALA A 101 14.34 10.65 -9.49
CA ALA A 101 14.25 9.26 -9.96
C ALA A 101 13.11 8.50 -9.28
N TYR A 102 12.80 8.83 -8.03
CA TYR A 102 11.75 8.18 -7.25
C TYR A 102 10.36 8.70 -7.56
N LYS A 103 10.21 9.91 -8.12
CA LYS A 103 8.91 10.51 -8.43
C LYS A 103 8.02 9.58 -9.28
N ASN A 104 8.61 8.99 -10.32
CA ASN A 104 7.87 8.09 -11.21
C ASN A 104 7.48 6.79 -10.48
N ALA A 105 8.36 6.25 -9.65
CA ALA A 105 8.04 5.07 -8.83
C ALA A 105 6.93 5.36 -7.80
N PHE A 106 6.97 6.51 -7.13
CA PHE A 106 5.93 6.96 -6.20
C PHE A 106 4.58 7.15 -6.89
N THR A 107 4.58 7.66 -8.13
CA THR A 107 3.36 7.82 -8.93
C THR A 107 2.75 6.47 -9.29
N VAL A 108 3.57 5.47 -9.63
CA VAL A 108 3.08 4.11 -9.86
C VAL A 108 2.49 3.51 -8.58
N CYS A 109 3.15 3.66 -7.44
CA CYS A 109 2.61 3.23 -6.14
C CYS A 109 1.28 3.93 -5.80
N LEU A 110 1.16 5.23 -6.10
CA LEU A 110 -0.08 5.98 -5.92
C LEU A 110 -1.22 5.40 -6.77
N ILE A 111 -0.97 5.11 -8.05
CA ILE A 111 -1.98 4.50 -8.94
C ILE A 111 -2.44 3.16 -8.36
N PHE A 112 -1.52 2.30 -7.92
CA PHE A 112 -1.85 1.02 -7.30
C PHE A 112 -2.74 1.16 -6.07
N VAL A 113 -2.39 2.07 -5.15
CA VAL A 113 -3.18 2.28 -3.92
C VAL A 113 -4.55 2.88 -4.24
N ILE A 114 -4.66 3.79 -5.22
CA ILE A 114 -5.95 4.29 -5.72
C ILE A 114 -6.79 3.15 -6.29
N SER A 115 -6.21 2.27 -7.11
CA SER A 115 -6.91 1.09 -7.62
C SER A 115 -7.41 0.19 -6.50
N CYS A 116 -6.59 -0.06 -5.47
CA CYS A 116 -7.02 -0.81 -4.28
C CYS A 116 -8.14 -0.11 -3.50
N LEU A 117 -8.09 1.23 -3.37
CA LEU A 117 -9.13 2.02 -2.72
C LEU A 117 -10.45 1.94 -3.48
N ILE A 118 -10.43 2.08 -4.81
CA ILE A 118 -11.61 1.93 -5.68
C ILE A 118 -12.16 0.51 -5.55
N LEU A 119 -11.30 -0.50 -5.63
CA LEU A 119 -11.68 -1.90 -5.47
C LEU A 119 -12.37 -2.12 -4.12
N CYS A 120 -11.76 -1.69 -3.03
CA CYS A 120 -12.35 -1.78 -1.69
C CYS A 120 -13.69 -1.05 -1.60
N ALA A 121 -13.81 0.13 -2.22
CA ALA A 121 -15.05 0.91 -2.23
C ALA A 121 -16.18 0.27 -3.05
N VAL A 122 -15.86 -0.46 -4.12
CA VAL A 122 -16.82 -1.21 -4.93
C VAL A 122 -17.25 -2.48 -4.20
N PHE A 123 -16.28 -3.28 -3.75
CA PHE A 123 -16.54 -4.58 -3.11
C PHE A 123 -17.14 -4.45 -1.70
N ARG A 124 -17.03 -3.30 -1.02
CA ARG A 124 -17.73 -3.07 0.26
C ARG A 124 -19.24 -3.30 0.13
N LYS A 125 -19.82 -3.06 -1.05
CA LYS A 125 -21.26 -3.27 -1.30
C LYS A 125 -21.63 -4.74 -1.45
N MET A 126 -20.64 -5.60 -1.71
CA MET A 126 -20.81 -7.04 -1.91
C MET A 126 -20.51 -7.85 -0.65
N LEU A 127 -19.91 -7.23 0.38
CA LEU A 127 -19.66 -7.91 1.65
C LEU A 127 -20.97 -8.02 2.44
N PRO A 128 -21.37 -9.24 2.87
CA PRO A 128 -22.60 -9.42 3.63
C PRO A 128 -22.52 -8.65 4.95
N LYS A 129 -23.51 -7.79 5.21
CA LYS A 129 -23.74 -7.24 6.55
C LYS A 129 -24.16 -8.40 7.44
N LYS A 130 -23.30 -8.83 8.35
CA LYS A 130 -23.73 -9.68 9.47
C LYS A 130 -24.61 -8.79 10.37
N ASN A 131 -25.92 -8.98 10.29
CA ASN A 131 -26.89 -8.39 11.22
C ASN A 131 -26.64 -8.94 12.63
#